data_AF-A0A924DTV1-F1
#
_entry.id   AF-A0A924DTV1-F1
#
_cell.length_a   1.000
_cell.length_b   1.000
_cell.length_c   1.000
_cell.angle_alpha   90.00
_cell.angle_beta   90.00
_cell.angle_gamma   90.00
#
_symmetry.space_group_name_H-M   'P 1'
#
loop_
_entity.id
_entity.type
_entity.pdbx_description
1 polymer ?
#
loop_
_entity_poly.entity_id
_entity_poly.type
_entity_poly.pdbx_seq_one_letter_code
_entity_poly.pdbx_strand_id
1 'polypeptide(L)'
;MNQKKNIPLVLASVTCSLLLSSCAGPESYQQKMARYEPKAISKNQVPEIITADFKFINNQKSDAKNTARFPASAPENPNRDQDSKETNPTNKKLYFLTLLSEYESLKNYSQEFAGPSVSICPNFHTSLLRHNDKFANSPKSSPVGKKFSYDSKKYTDDMYVAGRPELLLPLSKDGVTPKVIDVIKSTSEPMSDFAINELVHKALDIHLAKTYSEIRELCEYGVSDNYYIYENLITHIKNNKFEADNKNMNTLLKTTIFSNIALMNSIDKQSVSAPGRSIASIAKDQKTPTYATEVMARLNVAWANQYFEYIKASH
;
A
#
# COMPACT_ATOMS: atom_id res chain seq x y z
N MET A 1 48.73 -11.05 -78.84
CA MET A 1 48.22 -10.07 -77.85
C MET A 1 46.71 -9.98 -77.97
N ASN A 2 45.97 -10.46 -76.97
CA ASN A 2 44.66 -9.92 -76.56
C ASN A 2 44.17 -10.69 -75.33
N GLN A 3 44.37 -10.10 -74.16
CA GLN A 3 43.73 -10.52 -72.91
C GLN A 3 42.27 -10.06 -72.94
N LYS A 4 41.32 -10.98 -72.75
CA LYS A 4 39.97 -10.63 -72.28
C LYS A 4 39.77 -11.20 -70.88
N LYS A 5 39.71 -10.28 -69.93
CA LYS A 5 39.31 -10.45 -68.52
C LYS A 5 37.82 -10.80 -68.46
N ASN A 6 37.44 -11.78 -67.63
CA ASN A 6 36.07 -11.94 -67.14
C ASN A 6 36.11 -12.38 -65.66
N ILE A 7 35.83 -11.44 -64.77
CA ILE A 7 35.53 -11.57 -63.33
C ILE A 7 34.45 -10.48 -63.07
N PRO A 8 33.45 -10.62 -62.17
CA PRO A 8 32.84 -11.81 -61.55
C PRO A 8 31.29 -11.85 -61.67
N LEU A 9 30.72 -13.05 -61.79
CA LEU A 9 29.28 -13.34 -61.65
C LEU A 9 28.90 -13.62 -60.18
N VAL A 10 29.35 -12.77 -59.24
CA VAL A 10 29.12 -13.00 -57.79
C VAL A 10 28.43 -11.80 -57.10
N LEU A 11 28.28 -10.65 -57.76
CA LEU A 11 27.65 -9.47 -57.15
C LEU A 11 26.11 -9.41 -57.27
N ALA A 12 25.48 -10.30 -58.06
CA ALA A 12 24.04 -10.21 -58.33
C ALA A 12 23.15 -10.96 -57.31
N SER A 13 23.73 -11.79 -56.45
CA SER A 13 22.98 -12.62 -55.49
C SER A 13 22.91 -12.07 -54.07
N VAL A 14 23.60 -10.97 -53.76
CA VAL A 14 23.57 -10.33 -52.42
C VAL A 14 22.53 -9.20 -52.31
N THR A 15 22.12 -8.60 -53.43
CA THR A 15 21.16 -7.47 -53.43
C THR A 15 19.70 -7.88 -53.37
N CYS A 16 19.35 -9.15 -53.60
CA CYS A 16 17.95 -9.61 -53.53
C CYS A 16 17.49 -9.96 -52.10
N SER A 17 18.41 -10.21 -51.17
CA SER A 17 18.10 -10.59 -49.79
C SER A 17 17.83 -9.40 -48.85
N LEU A 18 18.13 -8.17 -49.28
CA LEU A 18 17.96 -6.95 -48.46
C LEU A 18 16.63 -6.22 -48.71
N LEU A 19 15.83 -6.64 -49.70
CA LEU A 19 14.54 -5.99 -50.03
C LEU A 19 13.32 -6.71 -49.44
N LEU A 20 13.48 -7.86 -48.78
CA LEU A 20 12.38 -8.60 -48.15
C LEU A 20 12.16 -8.28 -46.66
N SER A 21 13.00 -7.43 -46.04
CA SER A 21 12.85 -7.07 -44.62
C SER A 21 12.00 -5.82 -44.35
N SER A 22 11.56 -5.10 -45.39
CA SER A 22 10.81 -3.83 -45.23
C SER A 22 9.29 -3.94 -45.41
N CYS A 23 8.73 -5.16 -45.45
CA CYS A 23 7.28 -5.39 -45.49
C CYS A 23 6.79 -6.18 -44.26
N ALA A 24 7.28 -5.84 -43.07
CA ALA A 24 6.62 -6.26 -41.84
C ALA A 24 5.38 -5.37 -41.65
N GLY A 25 4.22 -5.88 -42.05
CA GLY A 25 2.93 -5.24 -41.74
C GLY A 25 2.75 -5.03 -40.23
N PRO A 26 1.76 -4.21 -39.81
CA PRO A 26 1.49 -3.99 -38.40
C PRO A 26 1.33 -5.33 -37.69
N GLU A 27 2.17 -5.56 -36.68
CA GLU A 27 2.19 -6.80 -35.91
C GLU A 27 0.79 -7.13 -35.38
N SER A 28 0.34 -8.36 -35.64
CA SER A 28 -0.97 -8.80 -35.16
C SER A 28 -1.01 -8.82 -33.63
N TYR A 29 -2.19 -8.62 -33.05
CA TYR A 29 -2.38 -8.74 -31.60
C TYR A 29 -1.89 -10.09 -31.07
N GLN A 30 -2.09 -11.16 -31.84
CA GLN A 30 -1.62 -12.50 -31.53
C GLN A 30 -0.09 -12.60 -31.47
N GLN A 31 0.63 -11.94 -32.39
CA GLN A 31 2.11 -11.89 -32.33
C GLN A 31 2.62 -11.07 -31.14
N LYS A 32 1.91 -10.00 -30.74
CA LYS A 32 2.23 -9.25 -29.52
C LYS A 32 2.02 -10.10 -28.27
N MET A 33 0.92 -10.85 -28.21
CA MET A 33 0.62 -11.74 -27.08
C MET A 33 1.55 -12.95 -27.04
N ALA A 34 1.98 -13.47 -28.19
CA ALA A 34 2.90 -14.61 -28.26
C ALA A 34 4.31 -14.31 -27.73
N ARG A 35 4.72 -13.02 -27.71
CA ARG A 35 5.98 -12.57 -27.11
C ARG A 35 5.79 -12.04 -25.68
N TYR A 36 4.56 -11.97 -25.19
CA TYR A 36 4.29 -11.56 -23.83
C TYR A 36 4.61 -12.73 -22.90
N GLU A 37 5.83 -12.73 -22.35
CA GLU A 37 6.08 -13.52 -21.14
C GLU A 37 5.46 -12.76 -19.96
N PRO A 38 4.46 -13.34 -19.27
CA PRO A 38 3.97 -12.75 -18.04
C PRO A 38 5.16 -12.65 -17.08
N LYS A 39 5.60 -11.43 -16.78
CA LYS A 39 6.56 -11.23 -15.69
C LYS A 39 5.95 -11.89 -14.45
N ALA A 40 6.74 -12.73 -13.78
CA ALA A 40 6.29 -13.50 -12.63
C ALA A 40 5.45 -12.61 -11.68
N ILE A 41 4.24 -13.09 -11.42
CA ILE A 41 3.15 -12.40 -10.73
C ILE A 41 3.64 -11.93 -9.35
N SER A 42 3.56 -10.61 -9.13
CA SER A 42 3.64 -9.89 -7.85
C SER A 42 4.94 -10.01 -7.04
N LYS A 43 5.92 -9.12 -7.29
CA LYS A 43 7.02 -8.88 -6.33
C LYS A 43 6.57 -8.22 -5.03
N ASN A 44 5.39 -7.59 -5.05
CA ASN A 44 4.85 -6.79 -3.96
C ASN A 44 3.59 -7.44 -3.37
N GLN A 45 3.62 -8.74 -3.07
CA GLN A 45 2.45 -9.44 -2.50
C GLN A 45 1.99 -8.80 -1.18
N VAL A 46 0.69 -8.53 -1.10
CA VAL A 46 0.03 -8.05 0.12
C VAL A 46 0.05 -9.16 1.17
N PRO A 47 0.47 -8.88 2.42
CA PRO A 47 0.41 -9.86 3.50
C PRO A 47 -1.02 -10.38 3.74
N GLU A 48 -1.13 -11.67 4.03
CA GLU A 48 -2.40 -12.29 4.38
C GLU A 48 -2.77 -12.01 5.84
N ILE A 49 -3.44 -10.88 6.07
CA ILE A 49 -4.00 -10.50 7.37
C ILE A 49 -5.40 -11.13 7.50
N ILE A 50 -5.63 -11.84 8.60
CA ILE A 50 -6.94 -12.37 8.98
C ILE A 50 -7.64 -11.36 9.89
N THR A 51 -8.96 -11.20 9.73
CA THR A 51 -9.74 -10.36 10.65
C THR A 51 -9.88 -11.01 12.02
N ALA A 52 -9.72 -10.23 13.08
CA ALA A 52 -10.22 -10.62 14.40
C ALA A 52 -11.76 -10.70 14.36
N ASP A 53 -12.37 -11.55 15.21
CA ASP A 53 -13.82 -11.67 15.32
C ASP A 53 -14.39 -10.41 16.00
N PHE A 54 -14.65 -9.41 15.15
CA PHE A 54 -15.16 -8.11 15.53
C PHE A 54 -16.65 -8.03 15.19
N LYS A 55 -17.44 -7.46 16.11
CA LYS A 55 -18.85 -7.17 15.86
C LYS A 55 -18.99 -5.68 15.55
N PHE A 56 -19.27 -5.39 14.28
CA PHE A 56 -19.59 -4.04 13.85
C PHE A 56 -20.84 -3.53 14.57
N ILE A 57 -20.73 -2.35 15.16
CA ILE A 57 -21.87 -1.70 15.80
C ILE A 57 -22.66 -1.02 14.68
N ASN A 58 -23.84 -1.59 14.39
CA ASN A 58 -24.82 -1.01 13.49
C ASN A 58 -25.50 0.20 14.13
N ASN A 59 -24.75 1.28 14.35
CA ASN A 59 -25.33 2.59 14.61
C ASN A 59 -25.83 3.21 13.29
N GLN A 60 -26.62 2.47 12.50
CA GLN A 60 -27.30 2.98 11.30
C GLN A 60 -28.51 3.89 11.65
N LYS A 61 -28.42 4.65 12.74
CA LYS A 61 -29.38 5.69 13.11
C LYS A 61 -28.66 6.97 13.56
N SER A 62 -27.74 7.52 12.76
CA SER A 62 -27.32 8.91 13.01
C SER A 62 -26.76 9.73 11.84
N ASP A 63 -26.59 9.22 10.62
CA ASP A 63 -26.08 10.08 9.51
C ASP A 63 -27.08 10.32 8.38
N ALA A 64 -28.30 9.78 8.47
CA ALA A 64 -29.42 10.16 7.58
C ALA A 64 -30.09 11.49 7.99
N LYS A 65 -29.55 12.22 8.97
CA LYS A 65 -30.12 13.48 9.48
C LYS A 65 -29.18 14.70 9.36
N ASN A 66 -28.17 14.63 8.48
CA ASN A 66 -27.37 15.77 8.06
C ASN A 66 -27.35 15.96 6.53
N THR A 67 -28.40 15.51 5.82
CA THR A 67 -28.75 16.12 4.53
C THR A 67 -29.46 17.44 4.79
N ALA A 68 -28.77 18.40 5.41
CA ALA A 68 -29.18 19.79 5.32
C ALA A 68 -29.11 20.13 3.83
N ARG A 69 -30.26 20.47 3.23
CA ARG A 69 -30.31 21.05 1.90
C ARG A 69 -29.55 22.37 1.97
N PHE A 70 -28.28 22.36 1.59
CA PHE A 70 -27.55 23.60 1.40
C PHE A 70 -28.13 24.30 0.16
N PRO A 71 -28.44 25.60 0.23
CA PRO A 71 -28.77 26.36 -0.96
C PRO A 71 -27.58 26.30 -1.92
N ALA A 72 -27.86 26.19 -3.23
CA ALA A 72 -26.86 26.04 -4.29
C ALA A 72 -25.86 27.22 -4.43
N SER A 73 -25.88 28.16 -3.48
CA SER A 73 -25.13 29.41 -3.46
C SER A 73 -24.47 29.70 -2.10
N ALA A 74 -24.39 28.74 -1.18
CA ALA A 74 -23.54 28.87 0.01
C ALA A 74 -22.05 28.66 -0.35
N PRO A 75 -21.13 29.57 0.05
CA PRO A 75 -19.71 29.38 -0.21
C PRO A 75 -19.17 28.18 0.59
N GLU A 76 -18.54 27.23 -0.10
CA GLU A 76 -17.80 26.13 0.52
C GLU A 76 -16.63 26.68 1.33
N ASN A 77 -16.73 26.62 2.67
CA ASN A 77 -15.65 26.84 3.64
C ASN A 77 -14.87 28.19 3.51
N PRO A 78 -15.06 29.14 4.45
CA PRO A 78 -14.36 30.44 4.42
C PRO A 78 -12.85 30.38 4.78
N ASN A 79 -12.26 29.18 4.89
CA ASN A 79 -10.81 28.99 5.06
C ASN A 79 -10.12 28.38 3.82
N ARG A 80 -10.79 28.37 2.66
CA ARG A 80 -10.16 28.01 1.38
C ARG A 80 -9.53 29.24 0.73
N ASP A 81 -8.45 29.73 1.33
CA ASP A 81 -7.55 30.64 0.64
C ASP A 81 -6.67 29.85 -0.34
N GLN A 82 -6.97 30.03 -1.62
CA GLN A 82 -6.06 30.13 -2.77
C GLN A 82 -5.12 29.00 -3.23
N ASP A 83 -5.15 27.77 -2.69
CA ASP A 83 -4.35 26.64 -3.26
C ASP A 83 -5.16 25.45 -3.82
N SER A 84 -6.48 25.56 -3.89
CA SER A 84 -7.39 24.43 -4.13
C SER A 84 -7.75 24.20 -5.60
N LYS A 85 -6.78 23.91 -6.48
CA LYS A 85 -7.07 23.43 -7.86
C LYS A 85 -7.03 21.91 -8.05
N GLU A 86 -6.86 21.14 -6.99
CA GLU A 86 -6.99 19.67 -7.05
C GLU A 86 -7.82 19.19 -5.85
N THR A 87 -9.05 19.70 -5.77
CA THR A 87 -9.99 19.38 -4.67
C THR A 87 -10.45 17.92 -4.66
N ASN A 88 -10.18 17.15 -5.72
CA ASN A 88 -10.56 15.74 -5.83
C ASN A 88 -9.49 14.97 -6.62
N PRO A 89 -8.51 14.29 -5.98
CA PRO A 89 -7.54 13.46 -6.69
C PRO A 89 -8.24 12.33 -7.46
N THR A 90 -7.65 11.82 -8.55
CA THR A 90 -8.13 10.59 -9.20
C THR A 90 -7.90 9.39 -8.28
N ASN A 91 -8.58 8.26 -8.49
CA ASN A 91 -8.36 7.04 -7.68
C ASN A 91 -6.89 6.61 -7.66
N LYS A 92 -6.23 6.71 -8.81
CA LYS A 92 -4.80 6.45 -8.98
C LYS A 92 -3.91 7.40 -8.16
N LYS A 93 -4.17 8.71 -8.23
CA LYS A 93 -3.43 9.71 -7.44
C LYS A 93 -3.66 9.50 -5.95
N LEU A 94 -4.90 9.23 -5.55
CA LEU A 94 -5.27 8.97 -4.17
C LEU A 94 -4.58 7.71 -3.63
N TYR A 95 -4.55 6.63 -4.42
CA TYR A 95 -3.83 5.40 -4.08
C TYR A 95 -2.33 5.69 -3.84
N PHE A 96 -1.67 6.35 -4.81
CA PHE A 96 -0.26 6.71 -4.69
C PHE A 96 0.02 7.57 -3.44
N LEU A 97 -0.78 8.63 -3.22
CA LEU A 97 -0.60 9.53 -2.08
C LEU A 97 -0.83 8.83 -0.74
N THR A 98 -1.80 7.90 -0.68
CA THR A 98 -2.07 7.12 0.52
C THR A 98 -0.91 6.17 0.79
N LEU A 99 -0.48 5.40 -0.22
CA LEU A 99 0.64 4.46 -0.08
C LEU A 99 1.95 5.16 0.29
N LEU A 100 2.22 6.33 -0.31
CA LEU A 100 3.40 7.14 0.02
C LEU A 100 3.35 7.63 1.47
N SER A 101 2.18 8.10 1.93
CA SER A 101 2.00 8.52 3.32
C SER A 101 2.20 7.35 4.29
N GLU A 102 1.66 6.17 3.98
CA GLU A 102 1.82 4.95 4.78
C GLU A 102 3.28 4.52 4.83
N TYR A 103 3.98 4.56 3.70
CA TYR A 103 5.40 4.25 3.61
C TYR A 103 6.25 5.16 4.50
N GLU A 104 6.03 6.48 4.43
CA GLU A 104 6.75 7.43 5.28
C GLU A 104 6.44 7.21 6.78
N SER A 105 5.20 6.85 7.13
CA SER A 105 4.83 6.49 8.50
C SER A 105 5.50 5.19 8.96
N LEU A 106 5.55 4.17 8.10
CA LEU A 106 6.11 2.86 8.41
C LEU A 106 7.63 2.89 8.68
N LYS A 107 8.36 3.85 8.10
CA LYS A 107 9.80 4.07 8.40
C LYS A 107 10.09 4.22 9.89
N ASN A 108 9.12 4.73 10.68
CA ASN A 108 9.30 4.93 12.12
C ASN A 108 9.38 3.62 12.93
N TYR A 109 8.94 2.50 12.35
CA TYR A 109 8.95 1.18 13.01
C TYR A 109 10.01 0.23 12.46
N SER A 110 10.71 0.63 11.40
CA SER A 110 11.79 -0.15 10.80
C SER A 110 13.11 0.09 11.54
N GLN A 111 13.95 -0.95 11.66
CA GLN A 111 15.25 -0.84 12.35
C GLN A 111 16.43 -0.92 11.39
N GLU A 112 16.52 -1.94 10.56
CA GLU A 112 17.68 -2.14 9.67
C GLU A 112 17.48 -1.44 8.33
N PHE A 113 16.25 -1.40 7.82
CA PHE A 113 15.94 -0.80 6.53
C PHE A 113 15.44 0.65 6.66
N ALA A 114 16.35 1.61 6.60
CA ALA A 114 16.02 3.04 6.76
C ALA A 114 14.97 3.61 5.77
N GLY A 115 14.61 2.89 4.69
CA GLY A 115 13.62 3.32 3.71
C GLY A 115 14.06 4.54 2.89
N PRO A 116 14.54 4.36 1.64
CA PRO A 116 14.96 5.48 0.80
C PRO A 116 13.86 6.55 0.63
N SER A 117 14.26 7.82 0.55
CA SER A 117 13.31 8.90 0.24
C SER A 117 12.87 8.82 -1.22
N VAL A 118 11.60 9.08 -1.46
CA VAL A 118 11.04 9.16 -2.81
C VAL A 118 11.11 10.61 -3.28
N SER A 119 12.22 10.99 -3.92
CA SER A 119 12.43 12.36 -4.40
C SER A 119 11.93 12.60 -5.82
N ILE A 120 11.93 11.57 -6.66
CA ILE A 120 11.61 11.65 -8.08
C ILE A 120 10.55 10.61 -8.43
N CYS A 121 9.46 11.06 -9.04
CA CYS A 121 8.35 10.20 -9.45
C CYS A 121 7.66 10.78 -10.70
N PRO A 122 8.11 10.46 -11.93
CA PRO A 122 7.64 11.13 -13.14
C PRO A 122 6.12 11.06 -13.34
N ASN A 123 5.51 9.89 -13.11
CA ASN A 123 4.06 9.71 -13.27
C ASN A 123 3.21 10.46 -12.22
N PHE A 124 3.82 10.88 -11.11
CA PHE A 124 3.13 11.55 -10.00
C PHE A 124 3.87 12.82 -9.54
N HIS A 125 4.67 13.44 -10.39
CA HIS A 125 5.63 14.48 -10.00
C HIS A 125 4.96 15.63 -9.24
N THR A 126 3.88 16.19 -9.80
CA THR A 126 3.12 17.28 -9.15
C THR A 126 2.49 16.84 -7.83
N SER A 127 1.97 15.61 -7.76
CA SER A 127 1.39 15.06 -6.53
C SER A 127 2.43 14.85 -5.45
N LEU A 128 3.63 14.38 -5.82
CA LEU A 128 4.76 14.18 -4.92
C LEU A 128 5.28 15.52 -4.36
N LEU A 129 5.47 16.54 -5.20
CA LEU A 129 5.91 17.86 -4.74
C LEU A 129 4.95 18.44 -3.70
N ARG A 130 3.65 18.45 -4.00
CA ARG A 130 2.60 18.94 -3.09
C ARG A 130 2.52 18.13 -1.79
N HIS A 131 2.74 16.82 -1.88
CA HIS A 131 2.80 15.96 -0.70
C HIS A 131 3.99 16.36 0.18
N ASN A 132 5.18 16.51 -0.42
CA ASN A 132 6.39 16.87 0.31
C ASN A 132 6.28 18.25 0.96
N ASP A 133 5.63 19.23 0.34
CA ASP A 133 5.40 20.55 0.95
C ASP A 133 4.58 20.45 2.24
N LYS A 134 3.59 19.54 2.29
CA LYS A 134 2.79 19.29 3.50
C LYS A 134 3.57 18.53 4.57
N PHE A 135 4.37 17.53 4.17
CA PHE A 135 5.14 16.69 5.09
C PHE A 135 6.39 17.37 5.64
N ALA A 136 7.01 18.29 4.88
CA ALA A 136 8.17 19.07 5.34
C ALA A 136 7.87 19.91 6.58
N ASN A 137 6.60 20.29 6.78
CA ASN A 137 6.13 21.05 7.93
C ASN A 137 5.71 20.17 9.13
N SER A 138 5.78 18.84 9.01
CA SER A 138 5.49 17.93 10.11
C SER A 138 6.74 17.67 10.96
N PRO A 139 6.63 17.58 12.30
CA PRO A 139 7.75 17.27 13.15
C PRO A 139 8.32 15.89 12.78
N LYS A 140 9.62 15.84 12.46
CA LYS A 140 10.32 14.59 12.18
C LYS A 140 10.33 13.75 13.45
N SER A 141 9.56 12.66 13.49
CA SER A 141 9.70 11.65 14.53
C SER A 141 11.01 10.91 14.31
N SER A 142 11.84 10.82 15.34
CA SER A 142 12.99 9.92 15.33
C SER A 142 12.50 8.47 15.23
N PRO A 143 13.23 7.57 14.55
CA PRO A 143 12.94 6.14 14.58
C PRO A 143 12.86 5.69 16.04
N VAL A 144 11.70 5.22 16.47
CA VAL A 144 11.53 4.72 17.82
C VAL A 144 11.93 3.27 17.78
N GLY A 145 13.01 2.89 18.48
CA GLY A 145 13.38 1.49 18.73
C GLY A 145 12.30 0.79 19.55
N LYS A 146 11.15 0.53 18.91
CA LYS A 146 9.92 0.12 19.55
C LYS A 146 10.05 -1.33 19.97
N LYS A 147 9.83 -1.58 21.26
CA LYS A 147 9.76 -2.95 21.78
C LYS A 147 8.31 -3.40 21.77
N PHE A 148 8.09 -4.53 21.15
CA PHE A 148 6.82 -5.24 21.12
C PHE A 148 6.76 -6.21 22.31
N SER A 149 5.61 -6.25 22.97
CA SER A 149 5.34 -7.19 24.06
C SER A 149 4.19 -8.10 23.66
N TYR A 150 4.39 -9.40 23.86
CA TYR A 150 3.46 -10.45 23.45
C TYR A 150 3.27 -11.48 24.57
N ASP A 151 2.05 -11.97 24.72
CA ASP A 151 1.72 -13.10 25.57
C ASP A 151 2.02 -14.41 24.83
N SER A 152 3.12 -15.06 25.19
CA SER A 152 3.60 -16.28 24.54
C SER A 152 2.62 -17.46 24.63
N LYS A 153 1.69 -17.43 25.58
CA LYS A 153 0.68 -18.48 25.76
C LYS A 153 -0.46 -18.38 24.76
N LYS A 154 -0.59 -17.24 24.06
CA LYS A 154 -1.71 -16.94 23.17
C LYS A 154 -1.35 -17.03 21.68
N TYR A 155 -0.16 -17.50 21.33
CA TYR A 155 0.21 -17.66 19.92
C TYR A 155 -0.65 -18.69 19.17
N THR A 156 -1.24 -19.65 19.88
CA THR A 156 -2.19 -20.62 19.32
C THR A 156 -3.61 -20.09 19.21
N ASP A 157 -3.91 -18.95 19.85
CA ASP A 157 -5.21 -18.30 19.75
C ASP A 157 -5.25 -17.42 18.49
N ASP A 158 -6.01 -17.87 17.49
CA ASP A 158 -6.14 -17.17 16.22
C ASP A 158 -6.72 -15.75 16.38
N MET A 159 -7.52 -15.50 17.42
CA MET A 159 -8.05 -14.15 17.70
C MET A 159 -6.96 -13.22 18.24
N TYR A 160 -6.12 -13.74 19.12
CA TYR A 160 -4.97 -12.99 19.63
C TYR A 160 -4.00 -12.62 18.50
N VAL A 161 -3.74 -13.55 17.58
CA VAL A 161 -2.87 -13.32 16.41
C VAL A 161 -3.54 -12.38 15.40
N ALA A 162 -4.84 -12.52 15.13
CA ALA A 162 -5.57 -11.65 14.20
C ALA A 162 -5.60 -10.18 14.65
N GLY A 163 -5.58 -9.94 15.97
CA GLY A 163 -5.42 -8.59 16.54
C GLY A 163 -4.00 -8.01 16.42
N ARG A 164 -3.02 -8.79 15.94
CA ARG A 164 -1.59 -8.43 15.80
C ARG A 164 -1.09 -8.66 14.38
N PRO A 165 -1.51 -7.85 13.40
CA PRO A 165 -1.10 -7.97 12.00
C PRO A 165 0.41 -8.08 11.79
N GLU A 166 1.24 -7.49 12.65
CA GLU A 166 2.70 -7.58 12.59
C GLU A 166 3.22 -9.02 12.77
N LEU A 167 2.49 -9.90 13.47
CA LEU A 167 2.81 -11.32 13.59
C LEU A 167 2.44 -12.11 12.32
N LEU A 168 1.60 -11.55 11.45
CA LEU A 168 1.17 -12.14 10.18
C LEU A 168 2.03 -11.68 8.99
N LEU A 169 3.04 -10.83 9.23
CA LEU A 169 3.93 -10.37 8.18
C LEU A 169 4.89 -11.48 7.72
N PRO A 170 5.17 -11.57 6.41
CA PRO A 170 6.10 -12.54 5.85
C PRO A 170 7.55 -12.18 6.19
N LEU A 171 8.36 -13.21 6.43
CA LEU A 171 9.81 -13.12 6.60
C LEU A 171 10.59 -13.29 5.29
N SER A 172 9.89 -13.27 4.15
CA SER A 172 10.46 -13.41 2.80
C SER A 172 10.04 -12.25 1.89
N LYS A 173 10.96 -11.86 1.00
CA LYS A 173 10.72 -10.83 -0.02
C LYS A 173 9.80 -11.32 -1.15
N ASP A 174 9.87 -12.61 -1.49
CA ASP A 174 9.21 -13.13 -2.70
C ASP A 174 7.94 -13.95 -2.38
N GLY A 175 7.54 -14.04 -1.11
CA GLY A 175 6.37 -14.81 -0.71
C GLY A 175 5.60 -14.23 0.46
N VAL A 176 4.46 -14.85 0.77
CA VAL A 176 3.60 -14.58 1.93
C VAL A 176 3.90 -15.48 3.14
N THR A 177 4.77 -16.48 2.97
CA THR A 177 5.21 -17.42 4.01
C THR A 177 6.73 -17.60 3.98
N PRO A 178 7.37 -17.97 5.10
CA PRO A 178 6.76 -18.11 6.44
C PRO A 178 6.43 -16.74 7.04
N LYS A 179 5.35 -16.67 7.82
CA LYS A 179 5.00 -15.52 8.65
C LYS A 179 5.78 -15.55 9.96
N VAL A 180 5.86 -14.43 10.66
CA VAL A 180 6.48 -14.37 12.00
C VAL A 180 5.86 -15.43 12.92
N ILE A 181 4.53 -15.52 12.94
CA ILE A 181 3.80 -16.49 13.76
C ILE A 181 4.10 -17.95 13.39
N ASP A 182 4.37 -18.25 12.12
CA ASP A 182 4.68 -19.62 11.67
C ASP A 182 6.01 -20.07 12.27
N VAL A 183 7.02 -19.18 12.25
CA VAL A 183 8.33 -19.45 12.84
C VAL A 183 8.22 -19.63 14.36
N ILE A 184 7.46 -18.76 15.03
CA ILE A 184 7.18 -18.87 16.47
C ILE A 184 6.52 -20.21 16.81
N LYS A 185 5.47 -20.60 16.08
CA LYS A 185 4.74 -21.87 16.29
C LYS A 185 5.59 -23.11 15.96
N SER A 186 6.53 -23.00 15.02
CA SER A 186 7.39 -24.11 14.60
C SER A 186 8.54 -24.44 15.56
N THR A 187 8.83 -23.54 16.51
CA THR A 187 9.96 -23.70 17.44
C THR A 187 9.52 -24.50 18.66
N SER A 188 10.30 -25.52 19.04
CA SER A 188 9.97 -26.42 20.16
C SER A 188 10.12 -25.79 21.54
N GLU A 189 11.00 -24.80 21.66
CA GLU A 189 11.23 -24.03 22.88
C GLU A 189 10.59 -22.65 22.80
N PRO A 190 10.07 -22.11 23.91
CA PRO A 190 9.54 -20.75 23.94
C PRO A 190 10.66 -19.76 23.59
N MET A 191 10.50 -19.03 22.48
CA MET A 191 11.41 -17.94 22.13
C MET A 191 11.42 -16.87 23.20
N SER A 192 12.59 -16.25 23.40
CA SER A 192 12.69 -15.05 24.22
C SER A 192 11.99 -13.87 23.55
N ASP A 193 11.50 -12.93 24.36
CA ASP A 193 10.89 -11.69 23.86
C ASP A 193 11.83 -10.93 22.91
N PHE A 194 13.14 -11.00 23.15
CA PHE A 194 14.16 -10.42 22.28
C PHE A 194 14.13 -11.04 20.87
N ALA A 195 14.16 -12.37 20.77
CA ALA A 195 14.13 -13.06 19.47
C ALA A 195 12.83 -12.79 18.70
N ILE A 196 11.69 -12.73 19.40
CA ILE A 196 10.40 -12.38 18.78
C ILE A 196 10.43 -10.94 18.25
N ASN A 197 10.98 -10.00 19.03
CA ASN A 197 11.14 -8.62 18.58
C ASN A 197 12.01 -8.53 17.33
N GLU A 198 13.15 -9.23 17.26
CA GLU A 198 14.00 -9.26 16.08
C GLU A 198 13.25 -9.80 14.84
N LEU A 199 12.44 -10.86 15.01
CA LEU A 199 11.63 -11.39 13.91
C LEU A 199 10.58 -10.36 13.42
N VAL A 200 9.90 -9.67 14.33
CA VAL A 200 8.90 -8.66 13.97
C VAL A 200 9.55 -7.48 13.26
N HIS A 201 10.67 -6.95 13.77
CA HIS A 201 11.41 -5.86 13.13
C HIS A 201 11.91 -6.26 11.74
N LYS A 202 12.46 -7.47 11.60
CA LYS A 202 12.85 -7.99 10.28
C LYS A 202 11.68 -8.09 9.31
N ALA A 203 10.51 -8.52 9.77
CA ALA A 203 9.31 -8.60 8.93
C ALA A 203 8.81 -7.20 8.52
N LEU A 204 8.88 -6.22 9.43
CA LEU A 204 8.57 -4.81 9.14
C LEU A 204 9.53 -4.21 8.11
N ASP A 205 10.83 -4.51 8.22
CA ASP A 205 11.85 -4.05 7.27
C ASP A 205 11.61 -4.62 5.87
N ILE A 206 11.25 -5.90 5.78
CA ILE A 206 10.86 -6.55 4.52
C ILE A 206 9.58 -5.91 3.95
N HIS A 207 8.57 -5.68 4.78
CA HIS A 207 7.30 -5.07 4.38
C HIS A 207 7.50 -3.63 3.89
N LEU A 208 8.34 -2.85 4.57
CA LEU A 208 8.72 -1.49 4.18
C LEU A 208 9.46 -1.50 2.83
N ALA A 209 10.37 -2.44 2.61
CA ALA A 209 11.07 -2.60 1.34
C ALA A 209 10.13 -2.98 0.19
N LYS A 210 9.14 -3.87 0.42
CA LYS A 210 8.09 -4.20 -0.55
C LYS A 210 7.23 -2.99 -0.89
N THR A 211 6.81 -2.24 0.12
CA THR A 211 6.03 -1.01 -0.04
C THR A 211 6.79 0.02 -0.88
N TYR A 212 8.09 0.21 -0.61
CA TYR A 212 8.95 1.07 -1.41
C TYR A 212 9.08 0.59 -2.87
N SER A 213 9.25 -0.72 -3.08
CA SER A 213 9.31 -1.32 -4.41
C SER A 213 8.03 -1.06 -5.20
N GLU A 214 6.86 -1.14 -4.56
CA GLU A 214 5.60 -0.77 -5.19
C GLU A 214 5.53 0.72 -5.55
N ILE A 215 5.97 1.61 -4.65
CA ILE A 215 6.02 3.05 -4.94
C ILE A 215 6.94 3.33 -6.13
N ARG A 216 8.08 2.65 -6.23
CA ARG A 216 9.00 2.74 -7.38
C ARG A 216 8.33 2.31 -8.67
N GLU A 217 7.61 1.19 -8.65
CA GLU A 217 6.83 0.71 -9.79
C GLU A 217 5.77 1.73 -10.23
N LEU A 218 5.01 2.30 -9.29
CA LEU A 218 4.06 3.37 -9.57
C LEU A 218 4.76 4.60 -10.17
N CYS A 219 5.95 4.96 -9.67
CA CYS A 219 6.69 6.10 -10.20
C CYS A 219 7.18 5.87 -11.63
N GLU A 220 7.62 4.66 -11.97
CA GLU A 220 8.13 4.29 -13.29
C GLU A 220 7.02 4.06 -14.32
N TYR A 221 5.96 3.33 -13.94
CA TYR A 221 4.93 2.87 -14.87
C TYR A 221 3.55 3.53 -14.67
N GLY A 222 3.35 4.26 -13.57
CA GLY A 222 2.07 4.89 -13.25
C GLY A 222 0.98 3.92 -12.77
N VAL A 223 1.31 2.63 -12.60
CA VAL A 223 0.44 1.54 -12.14
C VAL A 223 1.27 0.47 -11.44
N SER A 224 0.62 -0.35 -10.63
CA SER A 224 1.17 -1.57 -10.01
C SER A 224 0.10 -2.66 -10.01
N ASP A 225 0.48 -3.92 -9.82
CA ASP A 225 -0.48 -5.02 -9.67
C ASP A 225 -1.48 -4.74 -8.52
N ASN A 226 -0.98 -4.25 -7.38
CA ASN A 226 -1.80 -3.91 -6.23
C ASN A 226 -2.75 -2.72 -6.49
N TYR A 227 -2.35 -1.76 -7.33
CA TYR A 227 -3.26 -0.70 -7.78
C TYR A 227 -4.45 -1.28 -8.58
N TYR A 228 -4.23 -2.28 -9.45
CA TYR A 228 -5.33 -2.93 -10.17
C TYR A 228 -6.24 -3.74 -9.24
N ILE A 229 -5.69 -4.39 -8.21
CA ILE A 229 -6.48 -5.03 -7.15
C ILE A 229 -7.37 -3.99 -6.45
N TYR A 230 -6.81 -2.83 -6.11
CA TYR A 230 -7.56 -1.72 -5.52
C TYR A 230 -8.65 -1.16 -6.46
N GLU A 231 -8.37 -1.03 -7.75
CA GLU A 231 -9.37 -0.60 -8.74
C GLU A 231 -10.51 -1.62 -8.92
N ASN A 232 -10.19 -2.91 -8.89
CA ASN A 232 -11.16 -3.99 -8.88
C ASN A 232 -12.01 -3.95 -7.60
N LEU A 233 -11.41 -3.66 -6.44
CA LEU A 233 -12.14 -3.46 -5.19
C LEU A 233 -13.12 -2.29 -5.29
N ILE A 234 -12.70 -1.14 -5.81
CA ILE A 234 -13.59 0.02 -6.04
C ILE A 234 -14.79 -0.40 -6.89
N THR A 235 -14.55 -1.12 -7.98
CA THR A 235 -15.60 -1.59 -8.89
C THR A 235 -16.53 -2.58 -8.20
N HIS A 236 -15.98 -3.51 -7.42
CA HIS A 236 -16.75 -4.48 -6.66
C HIS A 236 -17.67 -3.79 -5.65
N ILE A 237 -17.16 -2.83 -4.88
CA ILE A 237 -17.92 -2.07 -3.89
C ILE A 237 -19.04 -1.26 -4.53
N LYS A 238 -18.81 -0.66 -5.70
CA LYS A 238 -19.84 0.12 -6.42
C LYS A 238 -20.98 -0.74 -6.94
N ASN A 239 -20.69 -1.97 -7.34
CA ASN A 239 -21.65 -2.85 -8.01
C ASN A 239 -22.36 -3.82 -7.05
N ASN A 240 -21.88 -3.95 -5.80
CA ASN A 240 -22.39 -4.91 -4.83
C ASN A 240 -22.73 -4.23 -3.51
N LYS A 241 -23.59 -4.87 -2.73
CA LYS A 241 -23.90 -4.44 -1.38
C LYS A 241 -22.68 -4.70 -0.47
N PHE A 242 -21.90 -3.66 -0.19
CA PHE A 242 -20.68 -3.73 0.62
C PHE A 242 -20.89 -3.05 1.98
N GLU A 243 -21.47 -3.79 2.92
CA GLU A 243 -21.79 -3.30 4.27
C GLU A 243 -20.72 -3.70 5.30
N ALA A 244 -20.86 -3.15 6.51
CA ALA A 244 -20.00 -3.46 7.64
C ALA A 244 -20.18 -4.92 8.08
N ASP A 245 -19.24 -5.78 7.68
CA ASP A 245 -19.17 -7.17 8.12
C ASP A 245 -17.71 -7.68 8.08
N ASN A 246 -17.46 -8.83 8.72
CA ASN A 246 -16.11 -9.42 8.78
C ASN A 246 -15.63 -9.93 7.41
N LYS A 247 -16.52 -10.32 6.51
CA LYS A 247 -16.16 -10.84 5.18
C LYS A 247 -15.64 -9.70 4.27
N ASN A 248 -16.31 -8.57 4.30
CA ASN A 248 -16.00 -7.35 3.58
C ASN A 248 -14.75 -6.70 4.20
N MET A 249 -14.60 -6.73 5.53
CA MET A 249 -13.33 -6.31 6.16
C MET A 249 -12.16 -7.19 5.69
N ASN A 250 -12.30 -8.52 5.69
CA ASN A 250 -11.29 -9.42 5.10
C ASN A 250 -11.01 -9.08 3.64
N THR A 251 -12.02 -8.63 2.88
CA THR A 251 -11.85 -8.21 1.49
C THR A 251 -11.06 -6.90 1.37
N LEU A 252 -11.28 -5.94 2.28
CA LEU A 252 -10.47 -4.72 2.36
C LEU A 252 -9.00 -5.04 2.67
N LEU A 253 -8.75 -5.87 3.70
CA LEU A 253 -7.41 -6.22 4.17
C LEU A 253 -6.55 -6.97 3.15
N LYS A 254 -7.14 -7.48 2.06
CA LYS A 254 -6.40 -8.04 0.92
C LYS A 254 -5.73 -7.00 0.02
N THR A 255 -5.90 -5.71 0.32
CA THR A 255 -5.27 -4.62 -0.43
C THR A 255 -4.18 -3.95 0.40
N THR A 256 -3.14 -3.44 -0.27
CA THR A 256 -1.98 -2.82 0.39
C THR A 256 -2.41 -1.72 1.35
N ILE A 257 -3.27 -0.80 0.90
CA ILE A 257 -3.74 0.35 1.69
C ILE A 257 -4.36 -0.08 3.02
N PHE A 258 -5.41 -0.91 2.98
CA PHE A 258 -6.10 -1.31 4.21
C PHE A 258 -5.25 -2.25 5.08
N SER A 259 -4.36 -3.05 4.49
CA SER A 259 -3.41 -3.87 5.24
C SER A 259 -2.40 -3.02 6.01
N ASN A 260 -1.89 -1.95 5.40
CA ASN A 260 -0.98 -1.00 6.03
C ASN A 260 -1.68 -0.20 7.13
N ILE A 261 -2.92 0.23 6.90
CA ILE A 261 -3.72 0.90 7.94
C ILE A 261 -3.90 -0.02 9.14
N ALA A 262 -4.22 -1.30 8.94
CA ALA A 262 -4.35 -2.26 10.02
C ALA A 262 -3.04 -2.41 10.81
N LEU A 263 -1.92 -2.59 10.09
CA LEU A 263 -0.59 -2.75 10.67
C LEU A 263 -0.15 -1.52 11.48
N MET A 264 -0.28 -0.32 10.94
CA MET A 264 0.11 0.90 11.65
C MET A 264 -0.75 1.12 12.91
N ASN A 265 -2.07 0.85 12.83
CA ASN A 265 -2.97 1.01 13.97
C ASN A 265 -2.72 -0.01 15.09
N SER A 266 -2.34 -1.26 14.77
CA SER A 266 -1.97 -2.24 15.79
C SER A 266 -0.67 -1.82 16.51
N ILE A 267 0.32 -1.38 15.73
CA ILE A 267 1.62 -1.00 16.27
C ILE A 267 1.51 0.25 17.13
N ASP A 268 0.78 1.30 16.71
CA ASP A 268 0.77 2.61 17.36
C ASP A 268 0.43 2.63 18.85
N LYS A 269 -0.36 1.68 19.37
CA LYS A 269 -0.68 1.62 20.81
C LYS A 269 0.30 0.78 21.63
N GLN A 270 1.02 -0.17 21.03
CA GLN A 270 2.05 -0.95 21.73
C GLN A 270 3.23 -0.10 22.24
N SER A 271 3.34 1.16 21.83
CA SER A 271 4.22 2.13 22.50
C SER A 271 3.58 2.54 23.81
N VAL A 272 4.04 1.90 24.89
CA VAL A 272 3.94 2.44 26.24
C VAL A 272 4.83 3.70 26.30
N SER A 273 4.39 4.79 25.67
CA SER A 273 4.88 6.11 25.99
C SER A 273 4.22 6.47 27.32
N ALA A 274 5.04 6.67 28.36
CA ALA A 274 4.60 7.23 29.62
C ALA A 274 3.67 8.45 29.37
N PRO A 275 2.65 8.69 30.20
CA PRO A 275 1.67 9.75 29.96
C PRO A 275 2.35 11.12 30.00
N GLY A 276 2.81 11.58 28.84
CA GLY A 276 3.30 12.92 28.63
C GLY A 276 2.11 13.86 28.61
N ARG A 277 2.06 14.78 29.57
CA ARG A 277 1.09 15.88 29.61
C ARG A 277 1.24 16.71 28.33
N SER A 278 0.42 16.44 27.33
CA SER A 278 0.28 17.27 26.14
C SER A 278 -0.87 18.25 26.35
N ILE A 279 -0.66 19.50 25.95
CA ILE A 279 -1.63 20.58 26.10
C ILE A 279 -2.82 20.28 25.17
N ALA A 280 -4.03 20.34 25.72
CA ALA A 280 -5.28 19.92 25.07
C ALA A 280 -5.62 20.65 23.75
N SER A 281 -4.91 21.72 23.40
CA SER A 281 -5.11 22.49 22.17
C SER A 281 -4.38 21.94 20.94
N ILE A 282 -3.38 21.05 21.10
CA ILE A 282 -2.62 20.45 19.99
C ILE A 282 -3.16 19.05 19.63
N ALA A 283 -3.95 18.44 20.51
CA ALA A 283 -4.45 17.07 20.37
C ALA A 283 -5.55 16.88 19.31
N LYS A 284 -6.06 17.96 18.68
CA LYS A 284 -7.17 17.87 17.72
C LYS A 284 -6.75 17.76 16.25
N ASP A 285 -5.52 18.11 15.90
CA ASP A 285 -5.07 18.18 14.50
C ASP A 285 -4.16 17.03 14.04
N GLN A 286 -3.82 16.08 14.91
CA GLN A 286 -3.07 14.88 14.54
C GLN A 286 -3.98 13.68 14.17
N LYS A 287 -5.12 13.95 13.52
CA LYS A 287 -6.06 12.90 13.11
C LYS A 287 -5.70 12.36 11.74
N THR A 288 -5.01 11.22 11.70
CA THR A 288 -4.85 10.30 10.54
C THR A 288 -4.26 10.92 9.26
N PRO A 289 -3.52 10.16 8.45
CA PRO A 289 -3.09 10.67 7.15
C PRO A 289 -4.33 11.02 6.33
N THR A 290 -4.46 12.30 6.00
CA THR A 290 -5.61 12.91 5.29
C THR A 290 -6.11 12.11 4.09
N TYR A 291 -5.23 11.34 3.43
CA TYR A 291 -5.56 10.49 2.29
C TYR A 291 -6.26 9.17 2.64
N ALA A 292 -5.93 8.53 3.77
CA ALA A 292 -6.59 7.27 4.17
C ALA A 292 -8.08 7.50 4.47
N THR A 293 -8.41 8.60 5.15
CA THR A 293 -9.79 9.02 5.40
C THR A 293 -10.54 9.28 4.09
N GLU A 294 -9.89 9.93 3.12
CA GLU A 294 -10.45 10.17 1.80
C GLU A 294 -10.68 8.86 1.02
N VAL A 295 -9.77 7.88 1.10
CA VAL A 295 -9.97 6.54 0.53
C VAL A 295 -11.20 5.88 1.12
N MET A 296 -11.33 5.87 2.45
CA MET A 296 -12.48 5.26 3.12
C MET A 296 -13.80 5.96 2.78
N ALA A 297 -13.80 7.30 2.74
CA ALA A 297 -14.96 8.09 2.36
C ALA A 297 -15.39 7.80 0.92
N ARG A 298 -14.44 7.77 -0.02
CA ARG A 298 -14.70 7.52 -1.43
C ARG A 298 -15.21 6.11 -1.71
N LEU A 299 -14.77 5.15 -0.92
CA LEU A 299 -15.24 3.77 -0.98
C LEU A 299 -16.53 3.53 -0.17
N ASN A 300 -17.03 4.54 0.56
CA ASN A 300 -18.14 4.40 1.50
C ASN A 300 -17.91 3.29 2.54
N VAL A 301 -16.66 3.15 3.00
CA VAL A 301 -16.24 2.14 4.00
C VAL A 301 -15.76 2.79 5.29
N ALA A 302 -16.28 3.97 5.64
CA ALA A 302 -15.93 4.66 6.88
C ALA A 302 -16.17 3.80 8.15
N TRP A 303 -17.07 2.81 8.06
CA TRP A 303 -17.31 1.81 9.10
C TRP A 303 -16.07 0.97 9.43
N ALA A 304 -15.10 0.85 8.51
CA ALA A 304 -13.86 0.12 8.72
C ALA A 304 -13.01 0.68 9.88
N ASN A 305 -13.16 1.98 10.19
CA ASN A 305 -12.52 2.60 11.34
C ASN A 305 -12.87 1.92 12.67
N GLN A 306 -14.08 1.34 12.80
CA GLN A 306 -14.45 0.61 14.01
C GLN A 306 -13.52 -0.59 14.25
N TYR A 307 -13.14 -1.28 13.17
CA TYR A 307 -12.20 -2.40 13.23
C TYR A 307 -10.77 -1.92 13.54
N PHE A 308 -10.32 -0.83 12.89
CA PHE A 308 -8.97 -0.29 13.15
C PHE A 308 -8.80 0.22 14.58
N GLU A 309 -9.84 0.83 15.16
CA GLU A 309 -9.84 1.21 16.57
C GLU A 309 -9.91 -0.02 17.50
N TYR A 310 -10.61 -1.08 17.10
CA TYR A 310 -10.66 -2.33 17.86
C TYR A 310 -9.30 -3.03 17.92
N ILE A 311 -8.60 -3.21 16.79
CA ILE A 311 -7.27 -3.84 16.78
C ILE A 311 -6.26 -3.00 17.56
N LYS A 312 -6.34 -1.67 17.44
CA LYS A 312 -5.55 -0.74 18.24
C LYS A 312 -5.81 -0.98 19.73
N ALA A 313 -7.06 -1.17 20.14
CA ALA A 313 -7.42 -1.42 21.53
C ALA A 313 -7.06 -2.82 22.07
N SER A 314 -6.80 -3.81 21.20
CA SER A 314 -6.61 -5.24 21.54
C SER A 314 -5.21 -5.61 22.06
N HIS A 315 -4.37 -4.60 22.28
CA HIS A 315 -3.10 -4.66 23.03
C HIS A 315 -3.28 -4.03 24.40
#